data_AF-A0A1I5LQP6-F1
#
_entry.id   AF-A0A1I5LQP6-F1
#
_cell.length_a   1.000
_cell.length_b   1.000
_cell.length_c   1.000
_cell.angle_alpha   90.00
_cell.angle_beta   90.00
_cell.angle_gamma   90.00
#
_symmetry.space_group_name_H-M   'P 1'
#
loop_
_entity.id
_entity.type
_entity.pdbx_description
1 polymer ?
#
loop_
_entity_poly.entity_id
_entity_poly.type
_entity_poly.pdbx_seq_one_letter_code
_entity_poly.pdbx_strand_id
1 'polypeptide(L)'
;MEFDFPIPQFLTLRKELDTIRHDIEKEKAIWKTIRDTLSEADIEQLDGDFFDVFDSMYLDTNNMSQAAQSLTELVRKGASANLMTNHELDAHNVAMLVQDIPTYKSEQLKSTILIVRAAVIAGATVDLQKAYVLNGGMNALNYVGHYLGRGTAAQTYFMGEISYHTPEQIQCCYDIFPLLITGPGFDYPYHMFISSLKYAPEVTALQENTILRIIALGWTPFSVDIEHLNPGIFNTIFTINPKWLALLFPYEHEQLKYYIDAVKRKASSAAVKILVNGVTSDNKARKVFRNFFSQKPHWFLKLIITGMPEIVFNLVQRNERDVLIPFLKHFKREIASLRDENNCTLLEFAINSKRVVENTVQLIQQAIPAGK
;
A
#
# COMPACT_ATOMS: atom_id res chain seq x y z
N MET A 1 0.66 19.65 -16.65
CA MET A 1 -0.47 18.69 -16.62
C MET A 1 -0.66 18.25 -15.18
N GLU A 2 -1.88 18.34 -14.65
CA GLU A 2 -2.13 18.22 -13.20
C GLU A 2 -2.17 16.75 -12.71
N PHE A 3 -2.24 15.77 -13.61
CA PHE A 3 -2.46 14.35 -13.28
C PHE A 3 -1.61 13.38 -14.12
N ASP A 4 -0.34 13.72 -14.38
CA ASP A 4 0.57 12.79 -15.03
C ASP A 4 1.26 11.88 -14.02
N PHE A 5 1.46 10.63 -14.40
CA PHE A 5 2.27 9.70 -13.61
C PHE A 5 3.76 10.06 -13.74
N PRO A 6 4.53 10.15 -12.64
CA PRO A 6 5.92 10.58 -12.67
C PRO A 6 6.86 9.44 -13.11
N ILE A 7 6.83 9.11 -14.41
CA ILE A 7 7.59 7.99 -15.00
C ILE A 7 9.08 8.03 -14.64
N PRO A 8 9.81 9.16 -14.75
CA PRO A 8 11.25 9.19 -14.42
C PRO A 8 11.54 8.81 -12.97
N GLN A 9 10.78 9.37 -12.02
CA GLN A 9 10.92 9.08 -10.59
C GLN A 9 10.56 7.63 -10.27
N PHE A 10 9.48 7.11 -10.88
CA PHE A 10 9.09 5.71 -10.74
C PHE A 10 10.20 4.75 -11.21
N LEU A 11 10.84 5.02 -12.35
CA LEU A 11 11.93 4.18 -12.86
C LEU A 11 13.16 4.21 -11.93
N THR A 12 13.50 5.38 -11.39
CA THR A 12 14.57 5.51 -10.38
C THR A 12 14.27 4.68 -9.14
N LEU A 13 13.09 4.86 -8.54
CA LEU A 13 12.70 4.14 -7.32
C LEU A 13 12.59 2.64 -7.53
N ARG A 14 12.11 2.20 -8.70
CA ARG A 14 12.06 0.78 -9.05
C ARG A 14 13.47 0.19 -9.12
N LYS A 15 14.42 0.88 -9.76
CA LYS A 15 15.82 0.44 -9.84
C LYS A 15 16.46 0.37 -8.45
N GLU A 16 16.23 1.37 -7.59
CA GLU A 16 16.70 1.36 -6.21
C GLU A 16 16.16 0.15 -5.44
N LEU A 17 14.85 -0.09 -5.53
CA LEU A 17 14.20 -1.22 -4.89
C LEU A 17 14.75 -2.56 -5.37
N ASP A 18 14.92 -2.73 -6.68
CA ASP A 18 15.48 -3.95 -7.26
C ASP A 18 16.94 -4.16 -6.81
N THR A 19 17.72 -3.08 -6.68
CA THR A 19 19.10 -3.12 -6.18
C THR A 19 19.15 -3.55 -4.72
N ILE A 20 18.37 -2.91 -3.84
CA ILE A 20 18.32 -3.24 -2.40
C ILE A 20 17.93 -4.71 -2.20
N ARG A 21 16.91 -5.19 -2.93
CA ARG A 21 16.47 -6.58 -2.84
C ARG A 21 17.52 -7.55 -3.34
N HIS A 22 18.19 -7.23 -4.45
CA HIS A 22 19.28 -8.07 -4.97
C HIS A 22 20.45 -8.16 -3.97
N ASP A 23 20.82 -7.04 -3.34
CA ASP A 23 21.89 -7.01 -2.36
C ASP A 23 21.56 -7.85 -1.11
N ILE A 24 20.32 -7.78 -0.61
CA ILE A 24 19.87 -8.60 0.52
C ILE A 24 19.92 -10.09 0.17
N GLU A 25 19.42 -10.50 -0.99
CA GLU A 25 19.43 -11.91 -1.38
C GLU A 25 20.87 -12.42 -1.59
N LYS A 26 21.77 -11.58 -2.09
CA LYS A 26 23.20 -11.89 -2.17
C LYS A 26 23.80 -12.06 -0.77
N GLU A 27 23.50 -11.18 0.17
CA GLU A 27 23.96 -11.27 1.55
C GLU A 27 23.41 -12.52 2.26
N LYS A 28 22.13 -12.87 2.07
CA LYS A 28 21.53 -14.12 2.56
C LYS A 28 22.24 -15.35 2.00
N ALA A 29 22.58 -15.35 0.70
CA ALA A 29 23.28 -16.48 0.09
C ALA A 29 24.70 -16.66 0.65
N ILE A 30 25.41 -15.56 0.90
CA ILE A 30 26.73 -15.57 1.56
C ILE A 30 26.59 -16.09 2.99
N TRP A 31 25.66 -15.52 3.77
CA TRP A 31 25.36 -15.96 5.13
C TRP A 31 25.06 -17.46 5.19
N LYS A 32 24.20 -17.96 4.30
CA LYS A 32 23.85 -19.39 4.22
C LYS A 32 25.08 -20.26 3.94
N THR A 33 25.94 -19.84 3.00
CA THR A 33 27.17 -20.57 2.69
C THR A 33 28.09 -20.68 3.90
N ILE A 34 28.22 -19.62 4.71
CA ILE A 34 29.01 -19.63 5.95
C ILE A 34 28.38 -20.56 6.97
N ARG A 35 27.06 -20.42 7.20
CA ARG A 35 26.31 -21.23 8.14
C ARG A 35 26.39 -22.73 7.84
N ASP A 36 26.31 -23.12 6.57
CA ASP A 36 26.38 -24.52 6.13
C ASP A 36 27.75 -25.17 6.41
N THR A 37 28.78 -24.40 6.80
CA THR A 37 30.10 -24.91 7.20
C THR A 37 30.30 -25.08 8.71
N LEU A 38 29.35 -24.63 9.52
CA LEU A 38 29.45 -24.64 10.98
C LEU A 38 29.05 -26.00 11.56
N SER A 39 29.56 -26.31 12.75
CA SER A 39 29.09 -27.46 13.52
C SER A 39 27.73 -27.15 14.18
N GLU A 40 26.98 -28.18 14.57
CA GLU A 40 25.71 -28.00 15.31
C GLU A 40 25.93 -27.20 16.61
N ALA A 41 27.02 -27.45 17.34
CA ALA A 41 27.35 -26.74 18.56
C ALA A 41 27.65 -25.24 18.31
N ASP A 42 28.35 -24.92 17.21
CA ASP A 42 28.61 -23.52 16.84
C ASP A 42 27.32 -22.81 16.43
N ILE A 43 26.41 -23.52 15.74
CA ILE A 43 25.10 -23.00 15.36
C ILE A 43 24.27 -22.67 16.60
N GLU A 44 24.16 -23.59 17.55
CA GLU A 44 23.39 -23.38 18.78
C GLU A 44 23.93 -22.18 19.58
N GLN A 45 25.24 -22.07 19.73
CA GLN A 45 25.86 -20.94 20.43
C GLN A 45 25.62 -19.62 19.71
N LEU A 46 25.85 -19.56 18.40
CA LEU A 46 25.70 -18.32 17.63
C LEU A 46 24.24 -17.86 17.54
N ASP A 47 23.29 -18.78 17.40
CA ASP A 47 21.86 -18.46 17.39
C ASP A 47 21.40 -17.96 18.77
N GLY A 48 21.92 -18.56 19.85
CA GLY A 48 21.73 -18.07 21.22
C GLY A 48 22.29 -16.67 21.44
N ASP A 49 23.54 -16.43 21.04
CA ASP A 49 24.17 -15.11 21.13
C ASP A 49 23.39 -14.05 20.32
N PHE A 50 22.89 -14.41 19.13
CA PHE A 50 22.06 -13.52 18.32
C PHE A 50 20.76 -13.17 19.04
N PHE A 51 20.08 -14.17 19.60
CA PHE A 51 18.85 -13.98 20.36
C PHE A 51 19.07 -13.09 21.59
N ASP A 52 20.08 -13.37 22.40
CA ASP A 52 20.38 -12.61 23.62
C ASP A 52 20.71 -11.15 23.32
N VAL A 53 21.50 -10.90 22.27
CA VAL A 53 21.79 -9.53 21.82
C VAL A 53 20.52 -8.84 21.33
N PHE A 54 19.65 -9.53 20.59
CA PHE A 54 18.41 -8.92 20.09
C PHE A 54 17.41 -8.64 21.22
N ASP A 55 17.23 -9.57 22.15
CA ASP A 55 16.27 -9.47 23.24
C ASP A 55 16.67 -8.42 24.28
N SER A 56 17.97 -8.35 24.60
CA SER A 56 18.49 -7.36 25.56
C SER A 56 18.30 -5.90 25.13
N MET A 57 18.13 -5.61 23.83
CA MET A 57 17.84 -4.24 23.35
C MET A 57 16.52 -3.68 23.89
N TYR A 58 15.55 -4.54 24.19
CA TYR A 58 14.28 -4.13 24.79
C TYR A 58 14.47 -3.56 26.20
N LEU A 59 15.48 -4.04 26.93
CA LEU A 59 15.77 -3.63 28.30
C LEU A 59 16.61 -2.35 28.36
N ASP A 60 17.48 -2.09 27.38
CA ASP A 60 18.29 -0.86 27.30
C ASP A 60 18.50 -0.37 25.86
N THR A 61 17.60 0.51 25.43
CA THR A 61 17.63 1.11 24.09
C THR A 61 18.82 2.08 23.88
N ASN A 62 19.61 2.41 24.92
CA ASN A 62 20.80 3.24 24.73
C ASN A 62 21.96 2.48 24.07
N ASN A 63 21.92 1.14 24.09
CA ASN A 63 22.99 0.29 23.53
C ASN A 63 22.71 -0.19 22.10
N MET A 64 21.69 0.34 21.41
CA MET A 64 21.30 -0.12 20.07
C MET A 64 22.44 -0.04 19.03
N SER A 65 23.36 0.92 19.15
CA SER A 65 24.52 1.02 18.25
C SER A 65 25.48 -0.16 18.41
N GLN A 66 25.77 -0.55 19.66
CA GLN A 66 26.60 -1.71 19.96
C GLN A 66 25.89 -3.01 19.56
N ALA A 67 24.58 -3.11 19.82
CA ALA A 67 23.79 -4.25 19.40
C ALA A 67 23.76 -4.39 17.87
N ALA A 68 23.60 -3.30 17.12
CA ALA A 68 23.67 -3.31 15.66
C ALA A 68 25.01 -3.84 15.13
N GLN A 69 26.13 -3.42 15.74
CA GLN A 69 27.46 -3.92 15.40
C GLN A 69 27.59 -5.42 15.73
N SER A 70 27.20 -5.81 16.94
CA SER A 70 27.28 -7.20 17.41
C SER A 70 26.45 -8.15 16.56
N LEU A 71 25.20 -7.80 16.25
CA LEU A 71 24.33 -8.57 15.36
C LEU A 71 24.93 -8.67 13.95
N THR A 72 25.50 -7.59 13.41
CA THR A 72 26.17 -7.62 12.11
C THR A 72 27.36 -8.58 12.11
N GLU A 73 28.16 -8.59 13.17
CA GLU A 73 29.29 -9.51 13.32
C GLU A 73 28.86 -10.96 13.49
N LEU A 74 27.79 -11.21 14.27
CA LEU A 74 27.21 -12.54 14.45
C LEU A 74 26.66 -13.09 13.14
N VAL A 75 25.95 -12.27 12.36
CA VAL A 75 25.48 -12.66 11.01
C VAL A 75 26.66 -12.99 10.10
N ARG A 76 27.75 -12.23 10.14
CA ARG A 76 28.97 -12.56 9.37
C ARG A 76 29.60 -13.89 9.79
N LYS A 77 29.35 -14.36 11.01
CA LYS A 77 29.79 -15.67 11.50
C LYS A 77 28.80 -16.80 11.22
N GLY A 78 27.61 -16.52 10.69
CA GLY A 78 26.58 -17.51 10.36
C GLY A 78 25.45 -17.66 11.39
N ALA A 79 25.35 -16.74 12.37
CA ALA A 79 24.26 -16.72 13.35
C ALA A 79 22.88 -16.48 12.69
N SER A 80 21.83 -17.07 13.24
CA SER A 80 20.46 -16.99 12.74
C SER A 80 19.49 -16.32 13.71
N ALA A 81 18.42 -15.75 13.17
CA ALA A 81 17.28 -15.24 13.88
C ALA A 81 16.20 -16.31 14.22
N ASN A 82 16.49 -17.61 14.04
CA ASN A 82 15.51 -18.69 14.20
C ASN A 82 14.92 -18.83 15.61
N LEU A 83 15.63 -18.37 16.64
CA LEU A 83 15.15 -18.39 18.03
C LEU A 83 14.21 -17.23 18.37
N MET A 84 14.06 -16.24 17.48
CA MET A 84 13.13 -15.14 17.69
C MET A 84 11.68 -15.63 17.59
N THR A 85 10.86 -15.25 18.56
CA THR A 85 9.45 -15.65 18.65
C THR A 85 8.57 -14.96 17.60
N ASN A 86 7.53 -15.69 17.17
CA ASN A 86 6.45 -15.15 16.33
C ASN A 86 5.26 -14.61 17.14
N HIS A 87 5.30 -14.73 18.46
CA HIS A 87 4.22 -14.33 19.36
C HIS A 87 4.37 -12.89 19.85
N GLU A 88 3.22 -12.26 20.12
CA GLU A 88 3.10 -10.83 20.42
C GLU A 88 3.38 -10.43 21.88
N LEU A 89 3.50 -11.39 22.80
CA LEU A 89 3.73 -11.17 24.25
C LEU A 89 4.98 -11.88 24.79
N ASP A 90 5.79 -12.46 23.90
CA ASP A 90 6.98 -13.22 24.26
C ASP A 90 8.25 -12.35 24.13
N ALA A 91 9.41 -12.96 23.87
CA ALA A 91 10.68 -12.29 23.61
C ALA A 91 10.61 -11.24 22.48
N HIS A 92 11.51 -10.27 22.55
CA HIS A 92 11.55 -9.15 21.62
C HIS A 92 11.82 -9.62 20.17
N ASN A 93 11.00 -9.15 19.22
CA ASN A 93 11.10 -9.54 17.81
C ASN A 93 11.14 -8.32 16.86
N VAL A 94 11.25 -8.55 15.54
CA VAL A 94 11.38 -7.45 14.56
C VAL A 94 10.11 -6.57 14.53
N ALA A 95 8.93 -7.14 14.76
CA ALA A 95 7.70 -6.35 14.81
C ALA A 95 7.68 -5.42 16.03
N MET A 96 8.17 -5.87 17.18
CA MET A 96 8.26 -5.04 18.39
C MET A 96 9.29 -3.92 18.22
N LEU A 97 10.46 -4.24 17.66
CA LEU A 97 11.48 -3.24 17.32
C LEU A 97 10.92 -2.14 16.39
N VAL A 98 10.13 -2.53 15.39
CA VAL A 98 9.51 -1.57 14.46
C VAL A 98 8.40 -0.77 15.14
N GLN A 99 7.59 -1.39 16.00
CA GLN A 99 6.53 -0.73 16.77
C GLN A 99 7.08 0.43 17.61
N ASP A 100 8.31 0.30 18.11
CA ASP A 100 8.94 1.26 19.01
C ASP A 100 9.63 2.44 18.28
N ILE A 101 9.74 2.41 16.94
CA ILE A 101 10.33 3.50 16.13
C ILE A 101 9.86 4.91 16.53
N PRO A 102 8.56 5.15 16.82
CA PRO A 102 8.07 6.47 17.25
C PRO A 102 8.68 6.99 18.57
N THR A 103 9.29 6.12 19.37
CA THR A 103 9.94 6.46 20.65
C THR A 103 11.44 6.71 20.50
N TYR A 104 12.02 6.33 19.35
CA TYR A 104 13.46 6.35 19.12
C TYR A 104 13.97 7.73 18.70
N LYS A 105 15.20 8.04 19.16
CA LYS A 105 16.01 9.21 18.80
C LYS A 105 16.84 8.92 17.55
N SER A 106 17.39 9.98 16.93
CA SER A 106 18.13 9.90 15.65
C SER A 106 19.20 8.80 15.58
N GLU A 107 20.04 8.63 16.62
CA GLU A 107 21.08 7.58 16.62
C GLU A 107 20.50 6.16 16.76
N GLN A 108 19.38 6.01 17.47
CA GLN A 108 18.66 4.74 17.58
C GLN A 108 18.00 4.37 16.24
N LEU A 109 17.48 5.35 15.50
CA LEU A 109 16.87 5.13 14.17
C LEU A 109 17.89 4.55 13.17
N LYS A 110 19.11 5.10 13.10
CA LYS A 110 20.18 4.55 12.25
C LYS A 110 20.50 3.10 12.62
N SER A 111 20.59 2.82 13.91
CA SER A 111 20.85 1.48 14.44
C SER A 111 19.72 0.52 14.10
N THR A 112 18.47 0.98 14.17
CA THR A 112 17.26 0.19 13.85
C THR A 112 17.32 -0.35 12.42
N ILE A 113 17.70 0.48 11.44
CA ILE A 113 17.83 0.06 10.03
C ILE A 113 18.83 -1.10 9.89
N LEU A 114 19.98 -1.01 10.57
CA LEU A 114 21.02 -2.04 10.55
C LEU A 114 20.58 -3.32 11.24
N ILE A 115 19.92 -3.21 12.40
CA ILE A 115 19.38 -4.34 13.15
C ILE A 115 18.34 -5.09 12.32
N VAL A 116 17.40 -4.39 11.69
CA VAL A 116 16.39 -5.02 10.83
C VAL A 116 17.05 -5.71 9.64
N ARG A 117 18.05 -5.07 8.99
CA ARG A 117 18.81 -5.70 7.90
C ARG A 117 19.47 -7.00 8.37
N ALA A 118 20.15 -6.96 9.53
CA ALA A 118 20.82 -8.13 10.10
C ALA A 118 19.84 -9.27 10.36
N ALA A 119 18.69 -8.99 11.00
CA ALA A 119 17.65 -9.99 11.25
C ALA A 119 17.08 -10.60 9.95
N VAL A 120 16.83 -9.78 8.93
CA VAL A 120 16.36 -10.26 7.62
C VAL A 120 17.39 -11.16 6.94
N ILE A 121 18.68 -10.82 6.99
CA ILE A 121 19.75 -11.65 6.43
C ILE A 121 19.88 -12.98 7.20
N ALA A 122 19.74 -12.92 8.53
CA ALA A 122 19.80 -14.06 9.44
C ALA A 122 18.59 -15.02 9.35
N GLY A 123 17.63 -14.74 8.47
CA GLY A 123 16.48 -15.59 8.21
C GLY A 123 15.27 -15.36 9.12
N ALA A 124 15.11 -14.18 9.72
CA ALA A 124 13.94 -13.86 10.54
C ALA A 124 12.63 -14.03 9.73
N THR A 125 11.65 -14.71 10.31
CA THR A 125 10.29 -14.86 9.75
C THR A 125 9.45 -13.61 9.99
N VAL A 126 9.89 -12.46 9.46
CA VAL A 126 9.34 -11.12 9.74
C VAL A 126 7.85 -10.96 9.43
N ASP A 127 7.31 -11.82 8.57
CA ASP A 127 5.90 -11.93 8.19
C ASP A 127 5.04 -12.63 9.26
N LEU A 128 5.64 -13.54 10.02
CA LEU A 128 5.00 -14.25 11.13
C LEU A 128 5.22 -13.59 12.49
N GLN A 129 6.31 -12.82 12.64
CA GLN A 129 6.60 -12.07 13.85
C GLN A 129 5.59 -10.96 14.08
N LYS A 130 4.98 -10.96 15.26
CA LYS A 130 3.92 -10.01 15.64
C LYS A 130 4.31 -9.23 16.88
N ALA A 131 3.83 -8.00 16.95
CA ALA A 131 3.82 -7.20 18.17
C ALA A 131 2.40 -6.78 18.52
N TYR A 132 2.14 -6.61 19.82
CA TYR A 132 0.81 -6.46 20.36
C TYR A 132 0.15 -5.12 19.98
N VAL A 133 -1.08 -5.18 19.45
CA VAL A 133 -1.94 -4.03 19.13
C VAL A 133 -3.38 -4.28 19.58
N LEU A 134 -3.80 -3.67 20.69
CA LEU A 134 -5.19 -3.76 21.19
C LEU A 134 -5.67 -5.20 21.39
N ASN A 135 -6.44 -5.79 20.46
CA ASN A 135 -7.00 -7.15 20.55
C ASN A 135 -6.32 -8.13 19.56
N GLY A 136 -5.15 -7.81 19.02
CA GLY A 136 -4.37 -8.74 18.18
C GLY A 136 -2.99 -8.20 17.75
N GLY A 137 -2.20 -9.04 17.09
CA GLY A 137 -0.83 -8.70 16.70
C GLY A 137 -0.67 -8.19 15.26
N MET A 138 0.29 -7.30 15.06
CA MET A 138 0.67 -6.75 13.75
C MET A 138 2.14 -7.06 13.44
N ASN A 139 2.45 -7.37 12.18
CA ASN A 139 3.83 -7.61 11.74
C ASN A 139 4.57 -6.30 11.41
N ALA A 140 5.90 -6.39 11.27
CA ALA A 140 6.78 -5.25 11.03
C ALA A 140 6.40 -4.44 9.77
N LEU A 141 6.08 -5.12 8.67
CA LEU A 141 5.75 -4.45 7.41
C LEU A 141 4.44 -3.65 7.51
N ASN A 142 3.46 -4.16 8.27
CA ASN A 142 2.21 -3.46 8.53
C ASN A 142 2.40 -2.21 9.40
N TYR A 143 3.26 -2.25 10.42
CA TYR A 143 3.63 -1.05 11.20
C TYR A 143 4.32 -0.01 10.33
N VAL A 144 5.30 -0.42 9.52
CA VAL A 144 5.98 0.47 8.57
C VAL A 144 4.97 1.11 7.62
N GLY A 145 4.05 0.31 7.05
CA GLY A 145 2.96 0.82 6.21
C GLY A 145 2.10 1.84 6.94
N HIS A 146 1.68 1.53 8.18
CA HIS A 146 0.89 2.43 9.02
C HIS A 146 1.59 3.78 9.28
N TYR A 147 2.87 3.75 9.68
CA TYR A 147 3.65 4.96 9.97
C TYR A 147 3.91 5.79 8.72
N LEU A 148 4.31 5.17 7.61
CA LEU A 148 4.46 5.84 6.33
C LEU A 148 3.15 6.50 5.87
N GLY A 149 2.01 5.84 6.09
CA GLY A 149 0.69 6.38 5.75
C GLY A 149 0.34 7.60 6.59
N ARG A 150 0.48 7.52 7.92
CA ARG A 150 0.14 8.63 8.80
C ARG A 150 1.10 9.81 8.72
N GLY A 151 2.37 9.55 8.43
CA GLY A 151 3.42 10.57 8.45
C GLY A 151 3.56 11.24 9.81
N THR A 152 3.94 12.51 9.83
CA THR A 152 4.11 13.35 11.04
C THR A 152 2.80 13.68 11.75
N ALA A 153 1.65 13.42 11.12
CA ALA A 153 0.34 13.56 11.75
C ALA A 153 0.00 12.38 12.68
N ALA A 154 0.81 11.33 12.67
CA ALA A 154 0.70 10.23 13.63
C ALA A 154 1.04 10.69 15.05
N GLN A 155 0.36 10.09 16.01
CA GLN A 155 0.70 10.21 17.41
C GLN A 155 0.85 8.82 18.03
N THR A 156 1.84 8.69 18.90
CA THR A 156 2.01 7.53 19.77
C THR A 156 1.81 7.98 21.20
N TYR A 157 1.11 7.18 21.99
CA TYR A 157 1.04 7.37 23.43
C TYR A 157 2.13 6.52 24.09
N PHE A 158 3.07 7.15 24.76
CA PHE A 158 4.17 6.47 25.43
C PHE A 158 4.39 7.09 26.81
N MET A 159 4.45 6.25 27.85
CA MET A 159 4.69 6.66 29.24
C MET A 159 3.82 7.83 29.76
N GLY A 160 2.57 7.93 29.31
CA GLY A 160 1.68 9.01 29.75
C GLY A 160 1.60 10.19 28.78
N GLU A 161 2.48 10.27 27.79
CA GLU A 161 2.62 11.41 26.89
C GLU A 161 2.23 11.07 25.45
N ILE A 162 1.66 12.06 24.76
CA ILE A 162 1.38 11.98 23.33
C ILE A 162 2.58 12.57 22.59
N SER A 163 3.31 11.74 21.84
CA SER A 163 4.40 12.18 20.98
C SER A 163 4.00 12.04 19.51
N TYR A 164 4.17 13.11 18.75
CA TYR A 164 3.99 13.09 17.30
C TYR A 164 5.23 12.50 16.64
N HIS A 165 5.03 11.82 15.52
CA HIS A 165 6.15 11.23 14.79
C HIS A 165 6.97 12.31 14.11
N THR A 166 8.30 12.17 14.12
CA THR A 166 9.20 13.13 13.45
C THR A 166 9.48 12.71 12.01
N PRO A 167 9.90 13.64 11.12
CA PRO A 167 10.31 13.28 9.76
C PRO A 167 11.40 12.20 9.71
N GLU A 168 12.36 12.20 10.64
CA GLU A 168 13.43 11.20 10.72
C GLU A 168 12.88 9.80 11.04
N GLN A 169 11.87 9.70 11.90
CA GLN A 169 11.20 8.42 12.21
C GLN A 169 10.46 7.87 10.98
N ILE A 170 9.82 8.75 10.20
CA ILE A 170 9.16 8.38 8.94
C ILE A 170 10.20 7.98 7.88
N GLN A 171 11.34 8.67 7.81
CA GLN A 171 12.45 8.30 6.94
C GLN A 171 13.02 6.93 7.30
N CYS A 172 13.20 6.62 8.60
CA CYS A 172 13.61 5.30 9.07
C CYS A 172 12.65 4.20 8.58
N CYS A 173 11.33 4.43 8.69
CA CYS A 173 10.33 3.50 8.16
C CYS A 173 10.46 3.33 6.64
N TYR A 174 10.73 4.41 5.90
CA TYR A 174 10.90 4.38 4.45
C TYR A 174 12.13 3.57 4.02
N ASP A 175 13.21 3.65 4.80
CA ASP A 175 14.46 2.94 4.54
C ASP A 175 14.37 1.45 4.91
N ILE A 176 13.59 1.11 5.94
CA ILE A 176 13.35 -0.29 6.36
C ILE A 176 12.33 -0.99 5.46
N PHE A 177 11.34 -0.27 4.92
CA PHE A 177 10.29 -0.83 4.06
C PHE A 177 10.80 -1.83 3.00
N PRO A 178 11.81 -1.52 2.16
CA PRO A 178 12.29 -2.47 1.16
C PRO A 178 12.98 -3.71 1.75
N LEU A 179 13.50 -3.63 2.98
CA LEU A 179 14.19 -4.73 3.66
C LEU A 179 13.20 -5.83 4.09
N LEU A 180 11.98 -5.44 4.47
CA LEU A 180 10.97 -6.33 5.04
C LEU A 180 10.15 -7.10 3.99
N ILE A 181 10.46 -6.95 2.69
CA ILE A 181 9.68 -7.56 1.61
C ILE A 181 10.17 -8.99 1.37
N THR A 182 9.49 -9.98 1.95
CA THR A 182 9.89 -11.40 1.91
C THR A 182 9.40 -12.18 0.68
N GLY A 183 8.49 -11.62 -0.12
CA GLY A 183 8.03 -12.24 -1.38
C GLY A 183 6.59 -11.87 -1.76
N PRO A 184 6.11 -12.30 -2.93
CA PRO A 184 4.70 -12.16 -3.30
C PRO A 184 3.87 -13.20 -2.55
N GLY A 185 3.24 -12.83 -1.43
CA GLY A 185 2.43 -13.81 -0.72
C GLY A 185 1.75 -13.38 0.59
N PHE A 186 2.17 -12.31 1.27
CA PHE A 186 1.63 -12.01 2.60
C PHE A 186 1.38 -10.51 2.86
N ASP A 187 0.21 -10.27 3.45
CA ASP A 187 -0.40 -9.11 4.13
C ASP A 187 -0.14 -7.66 3.74
N TYR A 188 -1.14 -7.08 3.07
CA TYR A 188 -1.78 -5.78 3.32
C TYR A 188 -0.92 -4.49 3.42
N PRO A 189 0.35 -4.37 2.99
CA PRO A 189 1.12 -3.17 3.33
C PRO A 189 0.59 -1.94 2.59
N TYR A 190 0.07 -2.15 1.37
CA TYR A 190 -0.66 -1.14 0.64
C TYR A 190 -1.92 -0.70 1.39
N HIS A 191 -2.69 -1.64 1.93
CA HIS A 191 -3.93 -1.32 2.62
C HIS A 191 -3.67 -0.67 3.98
N MET A 192 -2.67 -1.12 4.73
CA MET A 192 -2.24 -0.47 5.97
C MET A 192 -1.76 0.96 5.69
N PHE A 193 -0.92 1.15 4.68
CA PHE A 193 -0.47 2.47 4.26
C PHE A 193 -1.64 3.39 3.87
N ILE A 194 -2.50 2.93 2.96
CA ILE A 194 -3.59 3.75 2.43
C ILE A 194 -4.70 4.01 3.47
N SER A 195 -5.07 3.02 4.29
CA SER A 195 -6.05 3.20 5.38
C SER A 195 -5.56 4.16 6.46
N SER A 196 -4.23 4.24 6.62
CA SER A 196 -3.58 5.10 7.60
C SER A 196 -3.24 6.49 7.05
N LEU A 197 -3.51 6.73 5.76
CA LEU A 197 -3.09 7.93 5.05
C LEU A 197 -3.63 9.20 5.72
N LYS A 198 -2.73 10.11 6.07
CA LYS A 198 -3.05 11.44 6.61
C LYS A 198 -2.27 12.51 5.86
N TYR A 199 -2.83 13.71 5.85
CA TYR A 199 -2.13 14.88 5.30
C TYR A 199 -0.95 15.24 6.21
N ALA A 200 0.27 15.07 5.70
CA ALA A 200 1.52 15.34 6.39
C ALA A 200 2.49 16.04 5.40
N PRO A 201 2.45 17.37 5.30
CA PRO A 201 3.18 18.11 4.26
C PRO A 201 4.69 17.91 4.33
N GLU A 202 5.25 17.70 5.53
CA GLU A 202 6.69 17.53 5.77
C GLU A 202 7.25 16.25 5.14
N VAL A 203 6.39 15.23 4.97
CA VAL A 203 6.78 13.90 4.46
C VAL A 203 5.94 13.46 3.26
N THR A 204 5.23 14.38 2.61
CA THR A 204 4.38 14.07 1.43
C THR A 204 5.19 13.43 0.29
N ALA A 205 6.44 13.85 0.10
CA ALA A 205 7.33 13.23 -0.88
C ALA A 205 7.65 11.76 -0.55
N LEU A 206 7.81 11.44 0.74
CA LEU A 206 8.02 10.05 1.18
C LEU A 206 6.74 9.22 1.02
N GLN A 207 5.58 9.78 1.31
CA GLN A 207 4.29 9.13 1.06
C GLN A 207 4.11 8.81 -0.44
N GLU A 208 4.42 9.77 -1.31
CA GLU A 208 4.40 9.57 -2.76
C GLU A 208 5.39 8.51 -3.23
N ASN A 209 6.65 8.58 -2.77
CA ASN A 209 7.67 7.59 -3.09
C ASN A 209 7.28 6.19 -2.60
N THR A 210 6.60 6.09 -1.46
CA THR A 210 6.08 4.83 -0.92
C THR A 210 5.02 4.24 -1.85
N ILE A 211 4.07 5.06 -2.35
CA ILE A 211 3.09 4.63 -3.36
C ILE A 211 3.81 4.11 -4.61
N LEU A 212 4.84 4.81 -5.10
CA LEU A 212 5.60 4.39 -6.27
C LEU A 212 6.35 3.07 -6.07
N ARG A 213 6.95 2.86 -4.89
CA ARG A 213 7.61 1.59 -4.52
C ARG A 213 6.62 0.43 -4.43
N ILE A 214 5.45 0.67 -3.84
CA ILE A 214 4.36 -0.31 -3.81
C ILE A 214 3.94 -0.69 -5.23
N ILE A 215 3.74 0.31 -6.11
CA ILE A 215 3.38 0.07 -7.52
C ILE A 215 4.48 -0.76 -8.19
N ALA A 216 5.76 -0.46 -7.96
CA ALA A 216 6.91 -1.22 -8.48
C ALA A 216 6.86 -2.71 -8.09
N LEU A 217 6.30 -3.04 -6.91
CA LEU A 217 6.10 -4.41 -6.44
C LEU A 217 4.87 -5.10 -7.05
N GLY A 218 4.05 -4.36 -7.81
CA GLY A 218 2.81 -4.85 -8.38
C GLY A 218 1.68 -5.01 -7.35
N TRP A 219 1.83 -4.43 -6.15
CA TRP A 219 0.78 -4.44 -5.14
C TRP A 219 -0.31 -3.43 -5.51
N THR A 220 -1.57 -3.83 -5.39
CA THR A 220 -2.71 -3.09 -5.94
C THR A 220 -3.69 -2.69 -4.83
N PRO A 221 -4.55 -1.69 -5.08
CA PRO A 221 -5.65 -1.36 -4.18
C PRO A 221 -6.65 -2.48 -3.92
N PHE A 222 -6.66 -3.52 -4.75
CA PHE A 222 -7.58 -4.65 -4.65
C PHE A 222 -6.87 -5.94 -4.21
N SER A 223 -5.62 -5.87 -3.75
CA SER A 223 -4.85 -7.03 -3.31
C SER A 223 -5.21 -7.49 -1.89
N VAL A 224 -6.48 -7.36 -1.49
CA VAL A 224 -6.99 -7.58 -0.13
C VAL A 224 -8.39 -8.19 -0.17
N ASP A 225 -8.77 -8.89 0.90
CA ASP A 225 -10.13 -9.40 1.02
C ASP A 225 -11.13 -8.26 1.14
N ILE A 226 -12.33 -8.48 0.59
CA ILE A 226 -13.33 -7.42 0.44
C ILE A 226 -13.78 -6.84 1.78
N GLU A 227 -13.77 -7.65 2.84
CA GLU A 227 -14.14 -7.27 4.20
C GLU A 227 -13.20 -6.21 4.79
N HIS A 228 -11.98 -6.15 4.27
CA HIS A 228 -10.98 -5.18 4.69
C HIS A 228 -10.98 -3.91 3.83
N LEU A 229 -11.63 -3.90 2.66
CA LEU A 229 -11.71 -2.70 1.82
C LEU A 229 -12.57 -1.61 2.47
N ASN A 230 -11.91 -0.55 2.96
CA ASN A 230 -12.60 0.63 3.49
C ASN A 230 -13.04 1.58 2.35
N PRO A 231 -14.35 1.83 2.14
CA PRO A 231 -14.83 2.76 1.11
C PRO A 231 -14.28 4.19 1.27
N GLY A 232 -14.03 4.62 2.51
CA GLY A 232 -13.55 5.96 2.85
C GLY A 232 -12.12 6.25 2.37
N ILE A 233 -11.33 5.21 2.08
CA ILE A 233 -9.94 5.32 1.60
C ILE A 233 -9.84 6.20 0.35
N PHE A 234 -10.72 5.96 -0.63
CA PHE A 234 -10.63 6.70 -1.89
C PHE A 234 -10.97 8.17 -1.65
N ASN A 235 -11.99 8.44 -0.85
CA ASN A 235 -12.32 9.80 -0.42
C ASN A 235 -11.14 10.51 0.29
N THR A 236 -10.44 9.79 1.18
CA THR A 236 -9.25 10.30 1.86
C THR A 236 -8.16 10.72 0.86
N ILE A 237 -7.90 9.91 -0.17
CA ILE A 237 -6.89 10.23 -1.21
C ILE A 237 -7.29 11.50 -1.98
N PHE A 238 -8.55 11.61 -2.42
CA PHE A 238 -9.03 12.81 -3.12
C PHE A 238 -8.97 14.07 -2.25
N THR A 239 -9.08 13.92 -0.93
CA THR A 239 -9.08 15.03 0.02
C THR A 239 -7.65 15.51 0.31
N ILE A 240 -6.72 14.57 0.53
CA ILE A 240 -5.31 14.83 0.86
C ILE A 240 -4.56 15.35 -0.36
N ASN A 241 -4.49 14.56 -1.43
CA ASN A 241 -3.77 14.92 -2.64
C ASN A 241 -4.45 14.28 -3.87
N PRO A 242 -5.30 15.04 -4.59
CA PRO A 242 -5.97 14.60 -5.81
C PRO A 242 -5.02 13.96 -6.84
N LYS A 243 -3.77 14.42 -6.92
CA LYS A 243 -2.79 13.95 -7.91
C LYS A 243 -2.41 12.49 -7.72
N TRP A 244 -2.54 11.96 -6.51
CA TRP A 244 -2.27 10.55 -6.23
C TRP A 244 -3.24 9.60 -6.93
N LEU A 245 -4.39 10.09 -7.41
CA LEU A 245 -5.24 9.33 -8.30
C LEU A 245 -4.50 8.88 -9.56
N ALA A 246 -3.63 9.74 -10.12
CA ALA A 246 -2.82 9.41 -11.28
C ALA A 246 -1.76 8.35 -10.95
N LEU A 247 -1.36 8.21 -9.69
CA LEU A 247 -0.46 7.14 -9.24
C LEU A 247 -1.21 5.80 -9.16
N LEU A 248 -2.39 5.80 -8.55
CA LEU A 248 -3.14 4.57 -8.28
C LEU A 248 -3.86 4.02 -9.50
N PHE A 249 -4.41 4.91 -10.32
CA PHE A 249 -5.10 4.60 -11.57
C PHE A 249 -4.41 5.37 -12.69
N PRO A 250 -3.17 5.01 -13.05
CA PRO A 250 -2.43 5.73 -14.08
C PRO A 250 -3.07 5.51 -15.44
N TYR A 251 -2.90 6.47 -16.34
CA TYR A 251 -3.16 6.23 -17.75
C TYR A 251 -2.24 5.15 -18.32
N GLU A 252 -2.68 4.51 -19.41
CA GLU A 252 -1.88 3.47 -20.05
C GLU A 252 -0.51 4.01 -20.49
N HIS A 253 0.52 3.28 -20.08
CA HIS A 253 1.92 3.56 -20.40
C HIS A 253 2.68 2.23 -20.40
N GLU A 254 3.64 2.07 -21.30
CA GLU A 254 4.39 0.81 -21.49
C GLU A 254 5.02 0.33 -20.17
N GLN A 255 5.69 1.24 -19.47
CA GLN A 255 6.36 0.96 -18.18
C GLN A 255 5.39 0.56 -17.04
N LEU A 256 4.09 0.80 -17.19
CA LEU A 256 3.07 0.53 -16.16
C LEU A 256 2.16 -0.65 -16.51
N LYS A 257 2.39 -1.31 -17.65
CA LYS A 257 1.54 -2.40 -18.13
C LYS A 257 1.39 -3.52 -17.10
N TYR A 258 2.50 -3.94 -16.47
CA TYR A 258 2.49 -4.99 -15.45
C TYR A 258 1.58 -4.64 -14.25
N TYR A 259 1.61 -3.38 -13.80
CA TYR A 259 0.79 -2.90 -12.68
C TYR A 259 -0.68 -2.82 -13.09
N ILE A 260 -0.98 -2.24 -14.25
CA ILE A 260 -2.35 -2.15 -14.77
C ILE A 260 -2.96 -3.56 -14.93
N ASP A 261 -2.18 -4.52 -15.43
CA ASP A 261 -2.62 -5.91 -15.56
C ASP A 261 -2.81 -6.60 -14.19
N ALA A 262 -1.98 -6.27 -13.19
CA ALA A 262 -2.20 -6.72 -11.82
C ALA A 262 -3.52 -6.17 -11.24
N VAL A 263 -3.79 -4.87 -11.42
CA VAL A 263 -5.03 -4.23 -10.93
C VAL A 263 -6.24 -4.85 -11.61
N LYS A 264 -6.23 -5.01 -12.93
CA LYS A 264 -7.33 -5.65 -13.70
C LYS A 264 -7.63 -7.06 -13.22
N ARG A 265 -6.60 -7.85 -12.88
CA ARG A 265 -6.76 -9.23 -12.38
C ARG A 265 -7.34 -9.30 -10.97
N LYS A 266 -7.08 -8.30 -10.13
CA LYS A 266 -7.51 -8.28 -8.72
C LYS A 266 -8.82 -7.52 -8.49
N ALA A 267 -9.22 -6.65 -9.41
CA ALA A 267 -10.45 -5.87 -9.31
C ALA A 267 -11.71 -6.74 -9.47
N SER A 268 -12.39 -7.04 -8.35
CA SER A 268 -13.72 -7.66 -8.36
C SER A 268 -14.83 -6.61 -8.45
N SER A 269 -16.00 -6.98 -8.97
CA SER A 269 -17.14 -6.04 -9.12
C SER A 269 -17.51 -5.40 -7.78
N ALA A 270 -17.55 -6.21 -6.72
CA ALA A 270 -17.89 -5.74 -5.39
C ALA A 270 -16.83 -4.77 -4.83
N ALA A 271 -15.53 -5.03 -5.03
CA ALA A 271 -14.45 -4.11 -4.63
C ALA A 271 -14.50 -2.78 -5.40
N VAL A 272 -14.73 -2.82 -6.72
CA VAL A 272 -14.86 -1.62 -7.55
C VAL A 272 -16.12 -0.83 -7.19
N LYS A 273 -17.23 -1.51 -6.86
CA LYS A 273 -18.45 -0.87 -6.38
C LYS A 273 -18.22 -0.13 -5.05
N ILE A 274 -17.47 -0.72 -4.12
CA ILE A 274 -17.06 -0.07 -2.87
C ILE A 274 -16.25 1.21 -3.15
N LEU A 275 -15.28 1.14 -4.05
CA LEU A 275 -14.47 2.29 -4.48
C LEU A 275 -15.34 3.41 -5.03
N VAL A 276 -16.19 3.08 -6.02
CA VAL A 276 -17.06 4.07 -6.69
C VAL A 276 -18.03 4.69 -5.69
N ASN A 277 -18.56 3.91 -4.74
CA ASN A 277 -19.41 4.43 -3.67
C ASN A 277 -18.68 5.46 -2.80
N GLY A 278 -17.42 5.19 -2.42
CA GLY A 278 -16.59 6.12 -1.64
C GLY A 278 -16.31 7.45 -2.37
N VAL A 279 -16.18 7.43 -3.71
CA VAL A 279 -16.07 8.65 -4.52
C VAL A 279 -17.37 9.45 -4.50
N THR A 280 -18.50 8.74 -4.65
CA THR A 280 -19.82 9.37 -4.79
C THR A 280 -20.36 9.97 -3.50
N SER A 281 -19.78 9.71 -2.33
CA SER A 281 -20.23 10.31 -1.07
C SER A 281 -19.79 11.76 -0.87
N ASP A 282 -18.84 12.28 -1.67
CA ASP A 282 -18.26 13.60 -1.48
C ASP A 282 -18.25 14.45 -2.78
N ASN A 283 -18.66 15.72 -2.66
CA ASN A 283 -18.74 16.65 -3.80
C ASN A 283 -17.38 16.94 -4.45
N LYS A 284 -16.32 17.08 -3.65
CA LYS A 284 -14.97 17.36 -4.12
C LYS A 284 -14.39 16.12 -4.81
N ALA A 285 -14.55 14.94 -4.22
CA ALA A 285 -14.15 13.67 -4.81
C ALA A 285 -14.83 13.42 -6.17
N ARG A 286 -16.15 13.65 -6.29
CA ARG A 286 -16.86 13.57 -7.58
C ARG A 286 -16.26 14.47 -8.66
N LYS A 287 -15.96 15.73 -8.32
CA LYS A 287 -15.33 16.68 -9.25
C LYS A 287 -13.92 16.25 -9.66
N VAL A 288 -13.11 15.76 -8.72
CA VAL A 288 -11.77 15.24 -9.01
C VAL A 288 -11.86 14.02 -9.93
N PHE A 289 -12.74 13.06 -9.62
CA PHE A 289 -12.99 11.90 -10.47
C PHE A 289 -13.37 12.33 -11.89
N ARG A 290 -14.36 13.22 -12.02
CA ARG A 290 -14.78 13.78 -13.30
C ARG A 290 -13.60 14.39 -14.05
N ASN A 291 -12.86 15.29 -13.41
CA ASN A 291 -11.77 16.03 -14.02
C ASN A 291 -10.66 15.11 -14.51
N PHE A 292 -10.26 14.15 -13.68
CA PHE A 292 -9.22 13.18 -14.02
C PHE A 292 -9.66 12.30 -15.18
N PHE A 293 -10.72 11.51 -15.01
CA PHE A 293 -11.13 10.50 -15.99
C PHE A 293 -11.74 11.09 -17.28
N SER A 294 -12.02 12.39 -17.32
CA SER A 294 -12.48 13.08 -18.54
C SER A 294 -11.35 13.57 -19.45
N GLN A 295 -10.07 13.49 -19.05
CA GLN A 295 -8.98 14.02 -19.88
C GLN A 295 -8.80 13.21 -21.16
N LYS A 296 -8.77 11.89 -21.06
CA LYS A 296 -8.67 10.95 -22.19
C LYS A 296 -9.29 9.60 -21.83
N PRO A 297 -9.55 8.71 -22.80
CA PRO A 297 -10.06 7.37 -22.50
C PRO A 297 -9.18 6.65 -21.48
N HIS A 298 -9.80 6.00 -20.49
CA HIS A 298 -9.09 5.37 -19.38
C HIS A 298 -9.46 3.89 -19.24
N TRP A 299 -8.45 3.02 -19.08
CA TRP A 299 -8.62 1.57 -19.01
C TRP A 299 -9.52 1.13 -17.86
N PHE A 300 -9.48 1.81 -16.71
CA PHE A 300 -10.33 1.49 -15.56
C PHE A 300 -11.83 1.72 -15.85
N LEU A 301 -12.17 2.80 -16.56
CA LEU A 301 -13.56 3.01 -16.99
C LEU A 301 -13.99 1.96 -18.00
N LYS A 302 -13.09 1.61 -18.93
CA LYS A 302 -13.36 0.52 -19.89
C LYS A 302 -13.59 -0.81 -19.18
N LEU A 303 -12.77 -1.13 -18.17
CA LEU A 303 -12.92 -2.33 -17.33
C LEU A 303 -14.31 -2.39 -16.68
N ILE A 304 -14.78 -1.27 -16.12
CA ILE A 304 -16.12 -1.17 -15.53
C ILE A 304 -17.19 -1.42 -16.60
N ILE A 305 -17.12 -0.76 -17.76
CA ILE A 305 -18.12 -0.93 -18.82
C ILE A 305 -18.17 -2.38 -19.32
N THR A 306 -17.01 -3.01 -19.54
CA THR A 306 -16.97 -4.33 -20.18
C THR A 306 -17.12 -5.49 -19.21
N GLY A 307 -16.65 -5.33 -17.97
CA GLY A 307 -16.59 -6.42 -16.99
C GLY A 307 -17.56 -6.26 -15.82
N MET A 308 -18.10 -5.06 -15.58
CA MET A 308 -18.93 -4.72 -14.41
C MET A 308 -20.01 -3.67 -14.76
N PRO A 309 -20.76 -3.85 -15.86
CA PRO A 309 -21.65 -2.83 -16.39
C PRO A 309 -22.73 -2.39 -15.39
N GLU A 310 -23.12 -3.25 -14.44
CA GLU A 310 -24.07 -2.95 -13.37
C GLU A 310 -23.66 -1.73 -12.53
N ILE A 311 -22.36 -1.43 -12.43
CA ILE A 311 -21.88 -0.24 -11.73
C ILE A 311 -22.36 1.03 -12.46
N VAL A 312 -22.36 1.03 -13.80
CA VAL A 312 -22.85 2.16 -14.61
C VAL A 312 -24.35 2.34 -14.44
N PHE A 313 -25.13 1.26 -14.47
CA PHE A 313 -26.58 1.31 -14.21
C PHE A 313 -26.90 1.85 -12.81
N ASN A 314 -26.14 1.42 -11.79
CA ASN A 314 -26.29 1.94 -10.42
C ASN A 314 -25.98 3.44 -10.33
N LEU A 315 -24.96 3.94 -11.04
CA LEU A 315 -24.65 5.38 -11.10
C LEU A 315 -25.80 6.19 -11.74
N VAL A 316 -26.43 5.65 -12.79
CA VAL A 316 -27.62 6.25 -13.42
C VAL A 316 -28.78 6.30 -12.44
N GLN A 317 -29.11 5.17 -11.81
CA GLN A 317 -30.21 5.08 -10.84
C GLN A 317 -30.05 6.07 -9.68
N ARG A 318 -28.81 6.39 -9.30
CA ARG A 318 -28.45 7.32 -8.22
C ARG A 318 -28.25 8.76 -8.68
N ASN A 319 -28.38 9.06 -9.97
CA ASN A 319 -28.18 10.40 -10.53
C ASN A 319 -26.75 10.96 -10.34
N GLU A 320 -25.72 10.11 -10.36
CA GLU A 320 -24.32 10.46 -10.11
C GLU A 320 -23.65 11.11 -11.35
N ARG A 321 -24.20 12.24 -11.81
CA ARG A 321 -23.84 12.88 -13.09
C ARG A 321 -22.35 13.14 -13.28
N ASP A 322 -21.67 13.68 -12.26
CA ASP A 322 -20.23 13.99 -12.37
C ASP A 322 -19.39 12.73 -12.61
N VAL A 323 -19.76 11.61 -12.00
CA VAL A 323 -19.09 10.32 -12.16
C VAL A 323 -19.48 9.66 -13.48
N LEU A 324 -20.70 9.88 -14.00
CA LEU A 324 -21.16 9.40 -15.30
C LEU A 324 -20.48 10.09 -16.49
N ILE A 325 -20.18 11.39 -16.39
CA ILE A 325 -19.63 12.19 -17.50
C ILE A 325 -18.40 11.55 -18.17
N PRO A 326 -17.37 11.08 -17.45
CA PRO A 326 -16.23 10.40 -18.06
C PRO A 326 -16.60 9.21 -18.95
N PHE A 327 -17.55 8.37 -18.52
CA PHE A 327 -18.04 7.23 -19.30
C PHE A 327 -18.70 7.69 -20.61
N LEU A 328 -19.60 8.67 -20.48
CA LEU A 328 -20.38 9.21 -21.59
C LEU A 328 -19.55 10.03 -22.58
N LYS A 329 -18.45 10.63 -22.13
CA LYS A 329 -17.56 11.42 -22.98
C LYS A 329 -16.74 10.56 -23.93
N HIS A 330 -16.16 9.47 -23.42
CA HIS A 330 -15.11 8.71 -24.12
C HIS A 330 -15.56 7.34 -24.63
N PHE A 331 -16.65 6.76 -24.13
CA PHE A 331 -17.07 5.38 -24.42
C PHE A 331 -18.50 5.30 -24.98
N LYS A 332 -18.87 6.25 -25.84
CA LYS A 332 -20.26 6.42 -26.34
C LYS A 332 -20.85 5.16 -26.97
N ARG A 333 -20.05 4.43 -27.76
CA ARG A 333 -20.51 3.22 -28.46
C ARG A 333 -20.74 2.08 -27.47
N GLU A 334 -19.79 1.87 -26.57
CA GLU A 334 -19.86 0.83 -25.55
C GLU A 334 -21.03 1.10 -24.60
N ILE A 335 -21.24 2.36 -24.19
CA ILE A 335 -22.41 2.77 -23.40
C ILE A 335 -23.73 2.50 -24.13
N ALA A 336 -23.83 2.81 -25.42
CA ALA A 336 -25.03 2.53 -26.21
C ALA A 336 -25.35 1.02 -26.32
N SER A 337 -24.31 0.18 -26.24
CA SER A 337 -24.44 -1.28 -26.27
C SER A 337 -24.76 -1.92 -24.92
N LEU A 338 -24.66 -1.19 -23.81
CA LEU A 338 -24.96 -1.73 -22.48
C LEU A 338 -26.42 -2.19 -22.38
N ARG A 339 -26.61 -3.31 -21.70
CA ARG A 339 -27.92 -3.90 -21.38
C ARG A 339 -27.96 -4.26 -19.91
N ASP A 340 -29.09 -4.01 -19.25
CA ASP A 340 -29.32 -4.47 -17.88
C ASP A 340 -29.76 -5.95 -17.85
N GLU A 341 -30.08 -6.46 -16.66
CA GLU A 341 -30.59 -7.82 -16.46
C GLU A 341 -31.93 -8.09 -17.17
N ASN A 342 -32.69 -7.04 -17.51
CA ASN A 342 -33.97 -7.11 -18.23
C ASN A 342 -33.80 -6.80 -19.73
N ASN A 343 -32.57 -6.77 -20.24
CA ASN A 343 -32.22 -6.43 -21.62
C ASN A 343 -32.64 -5.00 -22.05
N CYS A 344 -32.86 -4.09 -21.10
CA CYS A 344 -33.05 -2.68 -21.38
C CYS A 344 -31.71 -1.99 -21.65
N THR A 345 -31.67 -1.11 -22.64
CA THR A 345 -30.54 -0.19 -22.84
C THR A 345 -30.39 0.75 -21.64
N LEU A 346 -29.21 1.37 -21.50
CA LEU A 346 -28.98 2.35 -20.43
C LEU A 346 -29.99 3.52 -20.46
N LEU A 347 -30.41 3.96 -21.65
CA LEU A 347 -31.38 5.04 -21.82
C LEU A 347 -32.80 4.57 -21.46
N GLU A 348 -33.21 3.38 -21.92
CA GLU A 348 -34.52 2.81 -21.55
C GLU A 348 -34.62 2.58 -20.05
N PHE A 349 -33.56 2.05 -19.43
CA PHE A 349 -33.47 1.91 -17.98
C PHE A 349 -33.62 3.27 -17.27
N ALA A 350 -32.95 4.31 -17.77
CA ALA A 350 -33.04 5.65 -17.20
C ALA A 350 -34.46 6.25 -17.28
N ILE A 351 -35.12 6.12 -18.44
CA ILE A 351 -36.48 6.64 -18.69
C ILE A 351 -37.53 5.89 -17.85
N ASN A 352 -37.39 4.57 -17.75
CA ASN A 352 -38.36 3.72 -17.06
C ASN A 352 -38.19 3.73 -15.53
N SER A 353 -37.06 4.23 -15.02
CA SER A 353 -36.76 4.27 -13.60
C SER A 353 -37.36 5.49 -12.91
N LYS A 354 -38.29 5.26 -11.96
CA LYS A 354 -38.96 6.31 -11.18
C LYS A 354 -38.02 7.22 -10.36
N ARG A 355 -36.76 6.83 -10.17
CA ARG A 355 -35.78 7.55 -9.32
C ARG A 355 -34.81 8.44 -10.12
N VAL A 356 -34.80 8.32 -11.45
CA VAL A 356 -33.85 9.04 -12.29
C VAL A 356 -34.43 10.41 -12.66
N VAL A 357 -33.65 11.47 -12.47
CA VAL A 357 -34.08 12.83 -12.80
C VAL A 357 -33.85 13.13 -14.28
N GLU A 358 -34.69 13.99 -14.85
CA GLU A 358 -34.68 14.39 -16.27
C GLU A 358 -33.28 14.81 -16.75
N ASN A 359 -32.55 15.60 -15.96
CA ASN A 359 -31.20 16.03 -16.31
C ASN A 359 -30.21 14.86 -16.51
N THR A 360 -30.40 13.73 -15.81
CA THR A 360 -29.58 12.53 -15.99
C THR A 360 -29.97 11.81 -17.28
N VAL A 361 -31.27 11.73 -17.59
CA VAL A 361 -31.79 11.17 -18.85
C VAL A 361 -31.24 11.96 -20.04
N GLN A 362 -31.34 13.28 -20.02
CA GLN A 362 -30.83 14.17 -21.07
C GLN A 362 -29.32 14.02 -21.25
N LEU A 363 -28.56 13.90 -20.16
CA LEU A 363 -27.11 13.67 -20.21
C LEU A 363 -26.77 12.37 -20.96
N ILE A 364 -27.52 11.29 -20.72
CA ILE A 364 -27.33 10.00 -21.41
C ILE A 364 -27.75 10.12 -22.89
N GLN A 365 -28.91 10.73 -23.14
CA GLN A 365 -29.47 10.90 -24.49
C GLN A 365 -28.54 11.71 -25.40
N GLN A 366 -27.91 12.76 -24.90
CA GLN A 366 -26.93 13.56 -25.65
C GLN A 366 -25.62 12.81 -25.95
N ALA A 367 -25.28 11.83 -25.12
CA ALA A 367 -24.05 11.07 -25.25
C ALA A 367 -24.18 9.89 -26.22
N ILE A 368 -25.36 9.25 -26.26
CA ILE A 368 -25.64 8.12 -27.16
C ILE A 368 -25.83 8.67 -28.58
N PRO A 369 -25.00 8.25 -29.56
CA PRO A 369 -25.17 8.70 -30.94
C PRO A 369 -26.55 8.26 -31.45
N ALA A 370 -27.30 9.18 -32.06
CA ALA A 370 -28.53 8.84 -32.77
C ALA A 370 -28.20 7.74 -33.79
N GLY A 371 -28.95 6.63 -33.75
CA GLY A 371 -28.74 5.48 -34.63
C GLY A 371 -28.63 5.95 -36.08
N LYS A 372 -27.55 5.56 -36.75
CA LYS A 372 -27.45 5.59 -38.21
C LYS A 372 -27.62 4.18 -38.73
#